data_AF-A0A544W704-F1
#
_entry.id   AF-A0A544W704-F1
#
_cell.length_a   1.000
_cell.length_b   1.000
_cell.length_c   1.000
_cell.angle_alpha   90.00
_cell.angle_beta   90.00
_cell.angle_gamma   90.00
#
_symmetry.space_group_name_H-M   'P 1'
#
loop_
_entity.id
_entity.type
_entity.pdbx_description
1 polymer ?
#
loop_
_entity_poly.entity_id
_entity_poly.type
_entity_poly.pdbx_seq_one_letter_code
_entity_poly.pdbx_strand_id
1 'polypeptide(L)'
;MSRLRSAVAFGAAILVTGVFSGLLGGSVTWLVRAVQHLAYGYDQGPLVAGVIAASTERRILGPAIGCALAGLGWWLLRRTTSIPALDDSIRVGRPLPFIALVGDALLQVLAVGSGASLGREQAPRMLAAVGTELFIRTGSIPPAQRRMLLGGAAGAGLAAVYNVPAAGALFACGIVLRTWRPQAILVAAATSSIATVTVWPLTQGAPTFGWPATYFNSESVLLALAVIPVGAVVGGVFLWLTERAKPPITPASWKLVATVGLAGLTTGAASTWLPQLPGNGKSIVLESLDGAGPMVALALAVVLKPVLTALF
;
A
#
# COMPACT_ATOMS: atom_id res chain seq x y z
N MET A 1 28.83 16.53 -21.37
CA MET A 1 27.51 16.39 -22.02
C MET A 1 26.89 17.77 -22.16
N SER A 2 26.27 18.12 -23.29
CA SER A 2 25.59 19.42 -23.43
C SER A 2 24.38 19.50 -22.48
N ARG A 3 24.10 20.69 -21.91
CA ARG A 3 22.99 20.89 -20.96
C ARG A 3 21.64 20.40 -21.50
N LEU A 4 21.43 20.56 -22.81
CA LEU A 4 20.23 20.07 -23.51
C LEU A 4 20.10 18.54 -23.45
N ARG A 5 21.19 17.80 -23.72
CA ARG A 5 21.16 16.32 -23.67
C ARG A 5 20.83 15.81 -22.27
N SER A 6 21.36 16.45 -21.23
CA SER A 6 21.05 16.09 -19.84
C SER A 6 19.60 16.39 -19.47
N ALA A 7 19.05 17.51 -19.92
CA ALA A 7 17.64 17.85 -19.71
C ALA A 7 16.69 16.86 -20.42
N VAL A 8 16.98 16.53 -21.68
CA VAL A 8 16.21 15.55 -22.45
C VAL A 8 16.28 14.17 -21.80
N ALA A 9 17.46 13.72 -21.38
CA ALA A 9 17.63 12.44 -20.70
C ALA A 9 16.83 12.38 -19.38
N PHE A 10 16.81 13.48 -18.61
CA PHE A 10 16.03 13.54 -17.38
C PHE A 10 14.52 13.55 -17.65
N GLY A 11 14.05 14.29 -18.65
CA GLY A 11 12.66 14.25 -19.09
C GLY A 11 12.22 12.86 -19.55
N ALA A 12 13.05 12.18 -20.35
CA ALA A 12 12.81 10.79 -20.75
C ALA A 12 12.77 9.85 -19.54
N ALA A 13 13.66 10.03 -18.56
CA ALA A 13 13.65 9.25 -17.34
C ALA A 13 12.34 9.44 -16.55
N ILE A 14 11.80 10.66 -16.43
CA ILE A 14 10.50 10.93 -15.81
C ILE A 14 9.38 10.16 -16.52
N LEU A 15 9.34 10.21 -17.86
CA LEU A 15 8.32 9.50 -18.65
C LEU A 15 8.39 7.99 -18.43
N VAL A 16 9.59 7.42 -18.56
CA VAL A 16 9.82 5.97 -18.36
C VAL A 16 9.48 5.55 -16.94
N THR A 17 9.90 6.32 -15.94
CA THR A 17 9.54 6.08 -14.53
C THR A 17 8.03 6.08 -14.33
N GLY A 18 7.31 7.06 -14.88
CA GLY A 18 5.86 7.13 -14.78
C GLY A 18 5.17 5.91 -15.39
N VAL A 19 5.48 5.58 -16.64
CA VAL A 19 4.88 4.43 -17.35
C VAL A 19 5.20 3.14 -16.61
N PHE A 20 6.46 2.91 -16.26
CA PHE A 20 6.88 1.68 -15.60
C PHE A 20 6.26 1.53 -14.20
N SER A 21 6.16 2.62 -13.44
CA SER A 21 5.48 2.63 -12.14
C SER A 21 3.99 2.29 -12.27
N GLY A 22 3.33 2.78 -13.33
CA GLY A 22 1.93 2.44 -13.63
C GLY A 22 1.74 0.96 -13.96
N LEU A 23 2.59 0.40 -14.82
CA LEU A 23 2.55 -1.03 -15.16
C LEU A 23 2.81 -1.93 -13.95
N LEU A 24 3.82 -1.60 -13.14
CA LEU A 24 4.12 -2.35 -11.91
C LEU A 24 3.01 -2.22 -10.86
N GLY A 25 2.50 -1.01 -10.62
CA GLY A 25 1.38 -0.80 -9.69
C GLY A 25 0.10 -1.54 -10.12
N GLY A 26 -0.19 -1.53 -11.42
CA GLY A 26 -1.27 -2.34 -12.00
C GLY A 26 -1.03 -3.84 -11.79
N SER A 27 0.17 -4.33 -12.09
CA SER A 27 0.54 -5.74 -11.92
C SER A 27 0.39 -6.22 -10.47
N VAL A 28 0.72 -5.38 -9.49
CA VAL A 28 0.49 -5.70 -8.07
C VAL A 28 -1.00 -5.91 -7.77
N THR A 29 -1.88 -5.09 -8.36
CA THR A 29 -3.32 -5.26 -8.19
C THR A 29 -3.80 -6.61 -8.73
N TRP A 30 -3.26 -7.06 -9.87
CA TRP A 30 -3.51 -8.38 -10.43
C TRP A 30 -2.99 -9.50 -9.52
N LEU A 31 -1.77 -9.38 -9.01
CA LEU A 31 -1.19 -10.39 -8.10
C LEU A 31 -1.99 -10.51 -6.80
N VAL A 32 -2.40 -9.39 -6.21
CA VAL A 32 -3.26 -9.40 -5.02
C VAL A 32 -4.58 -10.12 -5.32
N ARG A 33 -5.22 -9.85 -6.46
CA ARG A 33 -6.46 -10.55 -6.87
C ARG A 33 -6.23 -12.05 -7.10
N ALA A 34 -5.11 -12.43 -7.71
CA ALA A 34 -4.78 -13.84 -7.91
C ALA A 34 -4.63 -14.59 -6.57
N VAL A 35 -3.94 -14.00 -5.60
CA VAL A 35 -3.83 -14.57 -4.25
C VAL A 35 -5.19 -14.62 -3.56
N GLN A 36 -6.02 -13.60 -3.71
CA GLN A 36 -7.39 -13.57 -3.17
C GLN A 36 -8.27 -14.67 -3.78
N HIS A 37 -8.18 -14.90 -5.09
CA HIS A 37 -8.88 -15.99 -5.76
C HIS A 37 -8.47 -17.36 -5.19
N LEU A 38 -7.16 -17.57 -5.00
CA LEU A 38 -6.65 -18.80 -4.39
C LEU A 38 -7.12 -18.97 -2.94
N ALA A 39 -7.13 -17.89 -2.14
CA ALA A 39 -7.55 -17.94 -0.75
C ALA A 39 -9.06 -18.18 -0.59
N TYR A 40 -9.89 -17.42 -1.31
CA TYR A 40 -11.34 -17.35 -1.06
C TYR A 40 -12.20 -18.01 -2.15
N GLY A 41 -11.68 -18.22 -3.36
CA GLY A 41 -12.37 -18.94 -4.43
C GLY A 41 -13.36 -18.12 -5.24
N TYR A 42 -13.12 -16.81 -5.37
CA TYR A 42 -13.99 -15.92 -6.15
C TYR A 42 -13.21 -15.31 -7.32
N ASP A 43 -13.92 -15.03 -8.42
CA ASP A 43 -13.31 -14.55 -9.66
C ASP A 43 -13.39 -13.03 -9.82
N GLN A 44 -14.51 -12.42 -9.43
CA GLN A 44 -14.81 -11.01 -9.69
C GLN A 44 -15.45 -10.34 -8.48
N GLY A 45 -15.26 -9.02 -8.37
CA GLY A 45 -15.86 -8.19 -7.34
C GLY A 45 -14.90 -7.80 -6.21
N PRO A 46 -15.40 -7.15 -5.16
CA PRO A 46 -14.60 -6.73 -4.02
C PRO A 46 -14.26 -7.93 -3.11
N LEU A 47 -13.11 -7.86 -2.42
CA LEU A 47 -12.66 -8.89 -1.48
C LEU A 47 -13.75 -9.32 -0.48
N VAL A 48 -14.51 -8.37 0.07
CA VAL A 48 -15.58 -8.67 1.05
C VAL A 48 -16.64 -9.62 0.48
N ALA A 49 -16.99 -9.52 -0.80
CA ALA A 49 -17.93 -10.44 -1.45
C ALA A 49 -17.32 -11.85 -1.54
N GLY A 50 -16.02 -11.94 -1.86
CA GLY A 50 -15.28 -13.19 -1.84
C GLY A 50 -15.22 -13.83 -0.44
N VAL A 51 -14.97 -13.02 0.60
CA VAL A 51 -14.99 -13.48 2.00
C VAL A 51 -16.38 -14.01 2.36
N ILE A 52 -17.46 -13.28 2.05
CA ILE A 52 -18.84 -13.68 2.34
C ILE A 52 -19.24 -14.95 1.57
N ALA A 53 -18.79 -15.13 0.33
CA ALA A 53 -19.11 -16.33 -0.45
C ALA A 53 -18.27 -17.56 -0.04
N ALA A 54 -17.07 -17.35 0.52
CA ALA A 54 -16.17 -18.43 0.90
C ALA A 54 -16.70 -19.24 2.09
N SER A 55 -16.38 -20.54 2.08
CA SER A 55 -16.64 -21.44 3.23
C SER A 55 -15.86 -20.98 4.47
N THR A 56 -16.37 -21.33 5.66
CA THR A 56 -15.75 -20.95 6.94
C THR A 56 -14.29 -21.38 7.02
N GLU A 57 -13.95 -22.55 6.48
CA GLU A 57 -12.58 -23.06 6.46
C GLU A 57 -11.68 -22.17 5.62
N ARG A 58 -12.11 -21.72 4.44
CA ARG A 58 -11.32 -20.82 3.58
C ARG A 58 -11.14 -19.44 4.20
N ARG A 59 -12.18 -18.92 4.86
CA ARG A 59 -12.11 -17.62 5.58
C ARG A 59 -11.07 -17.63 6.69
N ILE A 60 -10.90 -18.77 7.38
CA ILE A 60 -9.96 -18.92 8.49
C ILE A 60 -8.57 -19.32 8.00
N LEU A 61 -8.51 -20.39 7.21
CA LEU A 61 -7.24 -21.00 6.77
C LEU A 61 -6.56 -20.20 5.66
N GLY A 62 -7.30 -19.50 4.79
CA GLY A 62 -6.73 -18.68 3.72
C GLY A 62 -5.75 -17.63 4.27
N PRO A 63 -6.20 -16.71 5.13
CA PRO A 63 -5.32 -15.78 5.85
C PRO A 63 -4.22 -16.48 6.64
N ALA A 64 -4.52 -17.53 7.40
CA ALA A 64 -3.55 -18.21 8.25
C ALA A 64 -2.38 -18.80 7.44
N ILE A 65 -2.68 -19.53 6.37
CA ILE A 65 -1.68 -20.17 5.51
C ILE A 65 -0.91 -19.12 4.73
N GLY A 66 -1.58 -18.15 4.09
CA GLY A 66 -0.90 -17.12 3.30
C GLY A 66 0.05 -16.26 4.14
N CYS A 67 -0.38 -15.89 5.35
CA CYS A 67 0.46 -15.15 6.29
C CYS A 67 1.59 -15.99 6.87
N ALA A 68 1.39 -17.29 7.13
CA ALA A 68 2.45 -18.20 7.55
C ALA A 68 3.52 -18.37 6.45
N LEU A 69 3.09 -18.50 5.19
CA LEU A 69 3.99 -18.56 4.02
C LEU A 69 4.75 -17.24 3.83
N ALA A 70 4.10 -16.10 4.01
CA ALA A 70 4.77 -14.79 4.01
C ALA A 70 5.81 -14.71 5.15
N GLY A 71 5.44 -15.15 6.36
CA GLY A 71 6.34 -15.29 7.52
C GLY A 71 7.56 -16.17 7.22
N LEU A 72 7.36 -17.30 6.54
CA LEU A 72 8.42 -18.20 6.10
C LEU A 72 9.36 -17.50 5.12
N GLY A 73 8.81 -16.83 4.11
CA GLY A 73 9.60 -16.08 3.14
C GLY A 73 10.39 -14.95 3.78
N TRP A 74 9.80 -14.20 4.72
CA TRP A 74 10.52 -13.14 5.45
C TRP A 74 11.63 -13.71 6.33
N TRP A 75 11.41 -14.85 6.97
CA TRP A 75 12.45 -15.53 7.72
C TRP A 75 13.62 -15.94 6.83
N LEU A 76 13.35 -16.58 5.69
CA LEU A 76 14.39 -16.98 4.74
C LEU A 76 15.14 -15.78 4.15
N LEU A 77 14.41 -14.71 3.80
CA LEU A 77 14.99 -13.48 3.28
C LEU A 77 15.90 -12.82 4.32
N ARG A 78 15.41 -12.65 5.55
CA ARG A 78 16.14 -11.98 6.65
C ARG A 78 17.35 -12.76 7.17
N ARG A 79 17.49 -14.05 6.83
CA ARG A 79 18.70 -14.84 7.11
C ARG A 79 19.90 -14.41 6.28
N THR A 80 19.66 -13.86 5.09
CA THR A 80 20.71 -13.58 4.11
C THR A 80 20.86 -12.10 3.79
N THR A 81 19.83 -11.29 4.07
CA THR A 81 19.85 -9.86 3.78
C THR A 81 19.07 -9.04 4.81
N SER A 82 19.39 -7.77 4.91
CA SER A 82 18.58 -6.79 5.64
C SER A 82 17.66 -6.07 4.67
N ILE A 83 16.41 -5.82 5.08
CA ILE A 83 15.42 -5.11 4.29
C ILE A 83 15.42 -3.66 4.80
N PRO A 84 16.04 -2.71 4.07
CA PRO A 84 16.10 -1.33 4.52
C PRO A 84 14.76 -0.62 4.33
N ALA A 85 14.52 0.41 5.13
CA ALA A 85 13.43 1.34 4.84
C ALA A 85 13.69 2.03 3.50
N LEU A 86 12.72 1.94 2.58
CA LEU A 86 12.80 2.50 1.24
C LEU A 86 13.07 4.01 1.28
N ASP A 87 12.26 4.73 2.07
CA ASP A 87 12.29 6.19 2.14
C ASP A 87 13.65 6.71 2.62
N ASP A 88 14.24 6.05 3.63
CA ASP A 88 15.56 6.42 4.15
C ASP A 88 16.67 6.12 3.15
N SER A 89 16.58 4.97 2.46
CA SER A 89 17.54 4.62 1.41
C SER A 89 17.52 5.65 0.28
N ILE A 90 16.33 6.08 -0.16
CA ILE A 90 16.19 7.14 -1.17
C ILE A 90 16.76 8.46 -0.66
N ARG A 91 16.40 8.88 0.56
CA ARG A 91 16.79 10.17 1.13
C ARG A 91 18.30 10.32 1.26
N VAL A 92 18.95 9.28 1.82
CA VAL A 92 20.40 9.20 2.04
C VAL A 92 21.15 8.88 0.74
N GLY A 93 20.45 8.42 -0.30
CA GLY A 93 21.05 8.11 -1.60
C GLY A 93 21.76 6.76 -1.63
N ARG A 94 21.38 5.82 -0.76
CA ARG A 94 21.90 4.45 -0.77
C ARG A 94 21.40 3.70 -2.02
N PRO A 95 22.16 2.69 -2.50
CA PRO A 95 21.64 1.73 -3.48
C PRO A 95 20.44 0.98 -2.91
N LEU A 96 19.42 0.71 -3.72
CA LEU A 96 18.29 -0.11 -3.30
C LEU A 96 18.62 -1.60 -3.51
N PRO A 97 18.61 -2.44 -2.45
CA PRO A 97 18.90 -3.87 -2.59
C PRO A 97 17.73 -4.57 -3.31
N PHE A 98 17.88 -4.77 -4.62
CA PHE A 98 16.83 -5.26 -5.51
C PHE A 98 16.14 -6.53 -4.99
N ILE A 99 16.90 -7.59 -4.69
CA ILE A 99 16.36 -8.88 -4.23
C ILE A 99 15.59 -8.72 -2.91
N ALA A 100 16.13 -7.93 -1.97
CA ALA A 100 15.52 -7.73 -0.67
C ALA A 100 14.17 -7.01 -0.79
N LEU A 101 14.11 -5.93 -1.56
CA LEU A 101 12.89 -5.11 -1.70
C LEU A 101 11.84 -5.74 -2.59
N VAL A 102 12.23 -6.42 -3.67
CA VAL A 102 11.29 -7.19 -4.50
C VAL A 102 10.73 -8.37 -3.71
N GLY A 103 11.59 -9.11 -3.00
CA GLY A 103 11.16 -10.20 -2.13
C GLY A 103 10.19 -9.72 -1.06
N ASP A 104 10.51 -8.63 -0.36
CA ASP A 104 9.63 -8.03 0.64
C ASP A 104 8.28 -7.61 0.05
N ALA A 105 8.28 -6.95 -1.12
CA ALA A 105 7.06 -6.54 -1.80
C ALA A 105 6.16 -7.73 -2.18
N LEU A 106 6.74 -8.83 -2.70
CA LEU A 106 5.96 -10.02 -3.07
C LEU A 106 5.39 -10.74 -1.84
N LEU A 107 6.12 -10.78 -0.73
CA LEU A 107 5.63 -11.36 0.53
C LEU A 107 4.49 -10.52 1.13
N GLN A 108 4.57 -9.20 1.04
CA GLN A 108 3.46 -8.32 1.41
C GLN A 108 2.23 -8.53 0.52
N VAL A 109 2.42 -8.72 -0.80
CA VAL A 109 1.32 -9.07 -1.71
C VAL A 109 0.66 -10.39 -1.31
N LEU A 110 1.45 -11.40 -0.96
CA LEU A 110 0.94 -12.67 -0.47
C LEU A 110 0.12 -12.50 0.82
N ALA A 111 0.64 -11.80 1.82
CA ALA A 111 -0.05 -11.57 3.09
C ALA A 111 -1.34 -10.75 2.92
N VAL A 112 -1.26 -9.62 2.20
CA VAL A 112 -2.43 -8.75 1.95
C VAL A 112 -3.47 -9.47 1.08
N GLY A 113 -3.01 -10.20 0.06
CA GLY A 113 -3.88 -10.98 -0.82
C GLY A 113 -4.58 -12.14 -0.09
N SER A 114 -3.92 -12.78 0.87
CA SER A 114 -4.54 -13.85 1.65
C SER A 114 -5.52 -13.32 2.70
N GLY A 115 -5.43 -12.05 3.09
CA GLY A 115 -6.39 -11.38 3.96
C GLY A 115 -5.82 -10.70 5.19
N ALA A 116 -4.50 -10.52 5.29
CA ALA A 116 -3.90 -9.72 6.36
C ALA A 116 -4.59 -8.34 6.45
N SER A 117 -4.78 -7.85 7.69
CA SER A 117 -5.36 -6.53 7.95
C SER A 117 -4.33 -5.43 7.66
N LEU A 118 -3.90 -5.32 6.41
CA LEU A 118 -2.84 -4.42 5.95
C LEU A 118 -3.21 -3.77 4.61
N GLY A 119 -2.64 -2.59 4.37
CA GLY A 119 -2.78 -1.85 3.12
C GLY A 119 -2.00 -2.48 1.96
N ARG A 120 -2.52 -2.36 0.74
CA ARG A 120 -1.83 -2.74 -0.52
C ARG A 120 -0.93 -1.64 -1.06
N GLU A 121 -0.47 -0.75 -0.19
CA GLU A 121 0.26 0.48 -0.56
C GLU A 121 1.75 0.25 -0.67
N GLN A 122 2.31 -0.63 0.15
CA GLN A 122 3.75 -0.71 0.33
C GLN A 122 4.46 -1.35 -0.86
N ALA A 123 4.03 -2.54 -1.29
CA ALA A 123 4.61 -3.30 -2.39
C ALA A 123 4.70 -2.52 -3.73
N PRO A 124 3.65 -1.83 -4.21
CA PRO A 124 3.74 -1.02 -5.43
C PRO A 124 4.82 0.05 -5.37
N ARG A 125 4.99 0.72 -4.23
CA ARG A 125 6.00 1.78 -4.05
C ARG A 125 7.41 1.21 -4.15
N MET A 126 7.65 0.07 -3.50
CA MET A 126 8.94 -0.62 -3.52
C MET A 126 9.28 -1.08 -4.94
N LEU A 127 8.37 -1.79 -5.60
CA LEU A 127 8.57 -2.29 -6.96
C LEU A 127 8.78 -1.15 -7.95
N ALA A 128 8.01 -0.07 -7.88
CA ALA A 128 8.19 1.10 -8.72
C ALA A 128 9.57 1.76 -8.53
N ALA A 129 10.02 1.91 -7.28
CA ALA A 129 11.32 2.51 -6.97
C ALA A 129 12.50 1.64 -7.41
N VAL A 130 12.53 0.35 -7.07
CA VAL A 130 13.62 -0.56 -7.49
C VAL A 130 13.61 -0.80 -9.00
N GLY A 131 12.42 -0.86 -9.58
CA GLY A 131 12.21 -0.93 -11.01
C GLY A 131 12.79 0.29 -11.72
N THR A 132 12.48 1.48 -11.22
CA THR A 132 13.07 2.73 -11.71
C THR A 132 14.59 2.72 -11.58
N GLU A 133 15.12 2.22 -10.46
CA GLU A 133 16.57 2.14 -10.25
C GLU A 133 17.30 1.27 -11.29
N LEU A 134 16.68 0.19 -11.76
CA LEU A 134 17.26 -0.65 -12.81
C LEU A 134 17.35 0.07 -14.16
N PHE A 135 16.36 0.90 -14.50
CA PHE A 135 16.29 1.56 -15.81
C PHE A 135 17.06 2.88 -15.86
N ILE A 136 17.24 3.57 -14.73
CA ILE A 136 18.13 4.73 -14.69
C ILE A 136 19.58 4.24 -14.84
N ARG A 137 20.19 4.47 -16.01
CA ARG A 137 21.60 4.10 -16.25
C ARG A 137 22.48 4.71 -15.16
N THR A 138 23.09 3.85 -14.35
CA THR A 138 24.01 4.25 -13.28
C THR A 138 25.11 5.16 -13.86
N GLY A 139 25.34 6.29 -13.21
CA GLY A 139 26.32 7.30 -13.63
C GLY A 139 25.85 8.34 -14.66
N SER A 140 24.68 8.17 -15.29
CA SER A 140 24.17 9.14 -16.29
C SER A 140 23.27 10.24 -15.69
N ILE A 141 22.77 10.02 -14.47
CA ILE A 141 21.83 10.92 -13.79
C ILE A 141 22.48 11.44 -12.49
N PRO A 142 22.51 12.76 -12.25
CA PRO A 142 23.00 13.35 -11.00
C PRO A 142 22.29 12.80 -9.76
N PRO A 143 22.97 12.67 -8.61
CA PRO A 143 22.39 12.11 -7.39
C PRO A 143 21.09 12.79 -6.92
N ALA A 144 20.98 14.11 -7.09
CA ALA A 144 19.76 14.85 -6.75
C ALA A 144 18.56 14.45 -7.63
N GLN A 145 18.79 14.28 -8.93
CA GLN A 145 17.78 13.84 -9.90
C GLN A 145 17.40 12.37 -9.70
N ARG A 146 18.37 11.50 -9.41
CA ARG A 146 18.11 10.11 -9.02
C ARG A 146 17.16 10.04 -7.82
N ARG A 147 17.43 10.81 -6.75
CA ARG A 147 16.55 10.84 -5.57
C ARG A 147 15.13 11.28 -5.92
N MET A 148 14.97 12.33 -6.72
CA MET A 148 13.66 12.79 -7.18
C MET A 148 12.92 11.72 -8.00
N LEU A 149 13.61 11.02 -8.90
CA LEU A 149 13.01 9.93 -9.69
C LEU A 149 12.57 8.76 -8.80
N LEU A 150 13.41 8.31 -7.87
CA LEU A 150 13.06 7.21 -6.97
C LEU A 150 11.92 7.57 -6.01
N GLY A 151 11.93 8.79 -5.46
CA GLY A 151 10.83 9.27 -4.62
C GLY A 151 9.54 9.48 -5.41
N GLY A 152 9.64 10.03 -6.61
CA GLY A 152 8.52 10.15 -7.55
C GLY A 152 7.97 8.80 -8.00
N ALA A 153 8.82 7.78 -8.17
CA ALA A 153 8.42 6.41 -8.48
C ALA A 153 7.65 5.77 -7.32
N ALA A 154 8.13 5.95 -6.08
CA ALA A 154 7.41 5.51 -4.90
C ALA A 154 6.01 6.15 -4.82
N GLY A 155 5.90 7.47 -5.00
CA GLY A 155 4.59 8.15 -5.08
C GLY A 155 3.72 7.66 -6.25
N ALA A 156 4.32 7.42 -7.40
CA ALA A 156 3.64 6.95 -8.59
C ALA A 156 3.08 5.53 -8.46
N GLY A 157 3.80 4.63 -7.78
CA GLY A 157 3.29 3.29 -7.44
C GLY A 157 2.04 3.36 -6.56
N LEU A 158 2.02 4.26 -5.57
CA LEU A 158 0.83 4.51 -4.76
C LEU A 158 -0.32 5.10 -5.59
N ALA A 159 -0.02 6.08 -6.44
CA ALA A 159 -1.02 6.73 -7.30
C ALA A 159 -1.70 5.74 -8.25
N ALA A 160 -0.93 4.83 -8.87
CA ALA A 160 -1.45 3.82 -9.78
C ALA A 160 -2.45 2.88 -9.10
N VAL A 161 -2.19 2.46 -7.86
CA VAL A 161 -3.03 1.47 -7.16
C VAL A 161 -4.38 2.04 -6.70
N TYR A 162 -4.46 3.36 -6.50
CA TYR A 162 -5.63 4.03 -5.94
C TYR A 162 -6.27 5.07 -6.87
N ASN A 163 -5.71 5.31 -8.06
CA ASN A 163 -6.14 6.35 -8.99
C ASN A 163 -6.09 7.76 -8.36
N VAL A 164 -4.98 8.09 -7.69
CA VAL A 164 -4.80 9.33 -6.89
C VAL A 164 -3.48 10.05 -7.19
N PRO A 165 -3.33 10.67 -8.38
CA PRO A 165 -2.07 11.24 -8.81
C PRO A 165 -1.59 12.39 -7.89
N ALA A 166 -2.53 13.22 -7.43
CA ALA A 166 -2.23 14.30 -6.48
C ALA A 166 -1.72 13.76 -5.13
N ALA A 167 -2.38 12.73 -4.57
CA ALA A 167 -1.95 12.13 -3.30
C ALA A 167 -0.60 11.42 -3.43
N GLY A 168 -0.34 10.76 -4.57
CA GLY A 168 0.98 10.17 -4.86
C GLY A 168 2.09 11.21 -4.91
N ALA A 169 1.84 12.36 -5.52
CA ALA A 169 2.79 13.46 -5.58
C ALA A 169 3.06 14.07 -4.19
N LEU A 170 2.00 14.31 -3.41
CA LEU A 170 2.10 14.81 -2.03
C LEU A 170 2.84 13.82 -1.13
N PHE A 171 2.58 12.52 -1.29
CA PHE A 171 3.29 11.46 -0.56
C PHE A 171 4.78 11.46 -0.90
N ALA A 172 5.14 11.53 -2.18
CA ALA A 172 6.54 11.59 -2.61
C ALA A 172 7.26 12.82 -2.02
N CYS A 173 6.66 14.01 -2.09
CA CYS A 173 7.27 15.23 -1.58
C CYS A 173 7.32 15.29 -0.05
N GLY A 174 6.20 15.01 0.63
CA GLY A 174 6.04 15.18 2.07
C GLY A 174 6.64 14.06 2.90
N ILE A 175 6.55 12.81 2.44
CA ILE A 175 6.95 11.63 3.23
C ILE A 175 8.30 11.09 2.76
N VAL A 176 8.41 10.75 1.46
CA VAL A 176 9.60 10.08 0.93
C VAL A 176 10.78 11.05 0.86
N LEU A 177 10.63 12.14 0.11
CA LEU A 177 11.70 13.10 -0.14
C LEU A 177 11.87 14.12 1.00
N ARG A 178 10.78 14.45 1.72
CA ARG A 178 10.71 15.57 2.68
C ARG A 178 11.24 16.88 2.07
N THR A 179 10.77 17.20 0.87
CA THR A 179 11.16 18.43 0.17
C THR A 179 10.04 18.93 -0.73
N TRP A 180 9.89 20.26 -0.76
CA TRP A 180 8.90 20.98 -1.58
C TRP A 180 9.56 21.84 -2.66
N ARG A 181 10.78 21.48 -3.07
CA ARG A 181 11.44 22.20 -4.18
C ARG A 181 10.62 22.02 -5.46
N PRO A 182 10.46 23.07 -6.30
CA PRO A 182 9.62 23.02 -7.50
C PRO A 182 9.94 21.85 -8.43
N GLN A 183 11.23 21.53 -8.61
CA GLN A 183 11.65 20.40 -9.45
C GLN A 183 11.21 19.04 -8.88
N ALA A 184 11.24 18.86 -7.56
CA ALA A 184 10.79 17.61 -6.92
C ALA A 184 9.26 17.47 -7.04
N ILE A 185 8.52 18.56 -6.85
CA ILE A 185 7.06 18.61 -7.05
C ILE A 185 6.72 18.25 -8.50
N LEU A 186 7.41 18.84 -9.47
CA LEU A 186 7.19 18.58 -10.89
C LEU A 186 7.45 17.11 -11.25
N VAL A 187 8.56 16.54 -10.77
CA VAL A 187 8.88 15.12 -11.00
C VAL A 187 7.81 14.24 -10.38
N ALA A 188 7.46 14.45 -9.11
CA ALA A 188 6.48 13.65 -8.38
C ALA A 188 5.06 13.73 -9.00
N ALA A 189 4.63 14.93 -9.40
CA ALA A 189 3.36 15.16 -10.08
C ALA A 189 3.34 14.49 -11.46
N ALA A 190 4.40 14.64 -12.25
CA ALA A 190 4.51 14.04 -13.57
C ALA A 190 4.51 12.50 -13.48
N THR A 191 5.38 11.90 -12.68
CA THR A 191 5.44 10.43 -12.56
C THR A 191 4.14 9.86 -12.02
N SER A 192 3.51 10.49 -11.03
CA SER A 192 2.25 10.02 -10.45
C SER A 192 1.07 10.12 -11.42
N SER A 193 1.00 11.21 -12.20
CA SER A 193 -0.03 11.39 -13.22
C SER A 193 0.13 10.38 -14.36
N ILE A 194 1.35 10.22 -14.87
CA ILE A 194 1.64 9.25 -15.95
C ILE A 194 1.34 7.83 -15.47
N ALA A 195 1.78 7.43 -14.27
CA ALA A 195 1.53 6.10 -13.74
C ALA A 195 0.03 5.82 -13.58
N THR A 196 -0.72 6.81 -13.12
CA THR A 196 -2.17 6.73 -12.99
C THR A 196 -2.85 6.50 -14.35
N VAL A 197 -2.53 7.32 -15.35
CA VAL A 197 -3.10 7.18 -16.70
C VAL A 197 -2.67 5.86 -17.35
N THR A 198 -1.44 5.42 -17.11
CA THR A 198 -0.90 4.16 -17.67
C THR A 198 -1.73 2.95 -17.22
N VAL A 199 -2.29 2.97 -16.01
CA VAL A 199 -3.09 1.85 -15.50
C VAL A 199 -4.58 1.95 -15.82
N TRP A 200 -5.05 3.08 -16.39
CA TRP A 200 -6.47 3.27 -16.75
C TRP A 200 -7.06 2.22 -17.70
N PRO A 201 -6.34 1.63 -18.67
CA PRO A 201 -6.88 0.53 -19.46
C PRO A 201 -7.34 -0.67 -18.60
N LEU A 202 -6.78 -0.81 -17.40
CA LEU A 202 -7.14 -1.87 -16.44
C LEU A 202 -8.15 -1.38 -15.39
N THR A 203 -8.03 -0.13 -14.93
CA THR A 203 -8.87 0.42 -13.84
C THR A 203 -10.07 1.23 -14.33
N GLN A 204 -10.20 1.42 -15.64
CA GLN A 204 -11.19 2.27 -16.31
C GLN A 204 -11.15 3.75 -15.86
N GLY A 205 -10.09 4.18 -15.17
CA GLY A 205 -9.97 5.53 -14.61
C GLY A 205 -11.02 5.89 -13.56
N ALA A 206 -11.77 4.91 -13.04
CA ALA A 206 -12.82 5.15 -12.06
C ALA A 206 -12.24 5.50 -10.67
N PRO A 207 -12.90 6.38 -9.89
CA PRO A 207 -12.49 6.64 -8.51
C PRO A 207 -12.61 5.37 -7.67
N THR A 208 -11.74 5.22 -6.66
CA THR A 208 -11.75 4.05 -5.76
C THR A 208 -13.07 3.94 -4.97
N PHE A 209 -13.68 5.08 -4.65
CA PHE A 209 -14.92 5.22 -3.90
C PHE A 209 -15.92 6.05 -4.73
N GLY A 210 -17.14 5.54 -4.90
CA GLY A 210 -18.26 6.37 -5.33
C GLY A 210 -18.70 7.22 -4.14
N TRP A 211 -18.57 8.54 -4.25
CA TRP A 211 -19.01 9.44 -3.20
C TRP A 211 -20.49 9.80 -3.42
N PRO A 212 -21.37 9.69 -2.43
CA PRO A 212 -22.76 10.09 -2.58
C PRO A 212 -22.87 11.60 -2.81
N ALA A 213 -23.95 12.06 -3.43
CA ALA A 213 -24.21 13.49 -3.55
C ALA A 213 -24.39 14.10 -2.14
N THR A 214 -23.46 14.95 -1.73
CA THR A 214 -23.48 15.60 -0.41
C THR A 214 -23.73 17.09 -0.55
N TYR A 215 -24.59 17.65 0.31
CA TYR A 215 -24.81 19.08 0.44
C TYR A 215 -23.93 19.64 1.55
N PHE A 216 -23.18 20.70 1.24
CA PHE A 216 -22.42 21.43 2.24
C PHE A 216 -23.34 22.47 2.91
N ASN A 217 -23.58 22.28 4.20
CA ASN A 217 -24.32 23.21 5.04
C ASN A 217 -23.56 23.48 6.35
N SER A 218 -23.99 24.46 7.13
CA SER A 218 -23.33 24.84 8.39
C SER A 218 -23.26 23.67 9.39
N GLU A 219 -24.26 22.78 9.41
CA GLU A 219 -24.30 21.60 10.27
C GLU A 219 -23.20 20.59 9.91
N SER A 220 -23.00 20.33 8.61
CA SER A 220 -21.95 19.43 8.12
C SER A 220 -20.55 19.96 8.47
N VAL A 221 -20.35 21.27 8.41
CA VAL A 221 -19.09 21.93 8.81
C VAL A 221 -18.89 21.80 10.33
N LEU A 222 -19.93 22.07 11.12
CA LEU A 222 -19.85 21.95 12.58
C LEU A 222 -19.58 20.50 13.01
N LEU A 223 -20.24 19.53 12.37
CA LEU A 223 -19.99 18.11 12.59
C LEU A 223 -18.55 17.73 12.21
N ALA A 224 -18.06 18.18 11.05
CA ALA A 224 -16.68 17.93 10.65
C ALA A 224 -15.69 18.47 11.69
N LEU A 225 -15.88 19.70 12.16
CA LEU A 225 -15.05 20.30 13.22
C LEU A 225 -15.15 19.52 14.53
N ALA A 226 -16.34 19.05 14.90
CA ALA A 226 -16.56 18.25 16.11
C ALA A 226 -15.90 16.85 16.04
N VAL A 227 -15.82 16.25 14.85
CA VAL A 227 -15.22 14.91 14.65
C VAL A 227 -13.69 14.97 14.56
N ILE A 228 -13.08 16.10 14.18
CA ILE A 228 -11.60 16.26 14.14
C ILE A 228 -10.92 15.79 15.45
N PRO A 229 -11.29 16.25 16.66
CA PRO A 229 -10.64 15.80 17.89
C PRO A 229 -10.84 14.30 18.13
N VAL A 230 -12.00 13.74 17.78
CA VAL A 230 -12.25 12.30 17.87
C VAL A 230 -11.29 11.53 16.94
N GLY A 231 -11.14 11.98 15.70
CA GLY A 231 -10.18 11.43 14.75
C GLY A 231 -8.74 11.51 15.24
N ALA A 232 -8.35 12.62 15.88
CA ALA A 232 -7.04 12.78 16.47
C ALA A 232 -6.79 11.80 17.63
N VAL A 233 -7.78 11.59 18.50
CA VAL A 233 -7.70 10.60 19.59
C VAL A 233 -7.59 9.18 19.04
N VAL A 234 -8.47 8.80 18.11
CA VAL A 234 -8.46 7.46 17.49
C VAL A 234 -7.12 7.21 16.77
N GLY A 235 -6.65 8.18 15.99
CA GLY A 235 -5.34 8.12 15.33
C GLY A 235 -4.18 8.01 16.33
N GLY A 236 -4.22 8.79 17.41
CA GLY A 236 -3.21 8.73 18.48
C GLY A 236 -3.17 7.38 19.20
N VAL A 237 -4.32 6.80 19.51
CA VAL A 237 -4.43 5.46 20.10
C VAL A 237 -3.89 4.39 19.14
N PHE A 238 -4.21 4.49 17.85
CA PHE A 238 -3.68 3.58 16.83
C PHE A 238 -2.14 3.67 16.73
N LEU A 239 -1.58 4.88 16.69
CA LEU A 239 -0.13 5.08 16.68
C LEU A 239 0.52 4.49 17.93
N TRP A 240 -0.04 4.76 19.11
CA TRP A 240 0.45 4.18 20.35
C TRP A 240 0.40 2.65 20.36
N LEU A 241 -0.67 2.06 19.83
CA LEU A 241 -0.84 0.61 19.79
C LEU A 241 0.20 -0.04 18.87
N THR A 242 0.34 0.50 17.65
CA THR A 242 1.29 -0.01 16.66
C THR A 242 2.74 0.17 17.11
N GLU A 243 3.10 1.29 17.75
CA GLU A 243 4.45 1.47 18.30
C GLU A 243 4.75 0.50 19.46
N ARG A 244 3.75 0.14 20.29
CA ARG A 244 3.92 -0.87 21.35
C ARG A 244 4.00 -2.30 20.83
N ALA A 245 3.29 -2.60 19.75
CA ALA A 245 3.33 -3.92 19.13
C ALA A 245 4.61 -4.13 18.30
N LYS A 246 5.21 -3.04 17.79
CA LYS A 246 6.39 -3.09 16.95
C LYS A 246 7.61 -3.58 17.74
N PRO A 247 8.26 -4.68 17.32
CA PRO A 247 9.49 -5.12 17.96
C PRO A 247 10.62 -4.12 17.68
N PRO A 248 11.54 -3.89 18.65
CA PRO A 248 12.66 -2.96 18.47
C PRO A 248 13.60 -3.36 17.33
N ILE A 249 13.73 -4.67 17.10
CA ILE A 249 14.45 -5.25 15.97
C ILE A 249 13.55 -6.31 15.35
N THR A 250 13.29 -6.21 14.05
CA THR A 250 12.51 -7.24 13.35
C THR A 250 13.30 -8.56 13.34
N PRO A 251 12.78 -9.65 13.93
CA PRO A 251 13.56 -10.86 14.16
C PRO A 251 13.82 -11.61 12.85
N ALA A 252 15.04 -12.12 12.66
CA ALA A 252 15.37 -13.11 11.62
C ALA A 252 15.11 -14.54 12.13
N SER A 253 13.93 -14.78 12.71
CA SER A 253 13.60 -16.02 13.41
C SER A 253 12.44 -16.76 12.75
N TRP A 254 12.45 -18.09 12.85
CA TRP A 254 11.36 -18.95 12.37
C TRP A 254 10.04 -18.62 13.05
N LYS A 255 10.10 -17.97 14.24
CA LYS A 255 8.94 -17.46 14.97
C LYS A 255 8.04 -16.57 14.09
N LEU A 256 8.57 -15.90 13.07
CA LEU A 256 7.77 -15.13 12.10
C LEU A 256 6.67 -15.97 11.43
N VAL A 257 6.95 -17.24 11.12
CA VAL A 257 5.95 -18.16 10.54
C VAL A 257 4.75 -18.30 11.48
N ALA A 258 5.04 -18.55 12.76
CA ALA A 258 4.00 -18.73 13.77
C ALA A 258 3.29 -17.41 14.09
N THR A 259 4.01 -16.31 14.32
CA THR A 259 3.40 -15.04 14.75
C THR A 259 2.57 -14.40 13.65
N VAL A 260 3.09 -14.33 12.41
CA VAL A 260 2.35 -13.76 11.27
C VAL A 260 1.22 -14.71 10.87
N GLY A 261 1.46 -16.03 10.91
CA GLY A 261 0.42 -17.05 10.68
C GLY A 261 -0.73 -16.95 11.68
N LEU A 262 -0.43 -16.77 12.98
CA LEU A 262 -1.42 -16.55 14.02
C LEU A 262 -2.18 -15.23 13.84
N ALA A 263 -1.51 -14.14 13.44
CA ALA A 263 -2.17 -12.88 13.09
C ALA A 263 -3.12 -13.04 11.88
N GLY A 264 -2.73 -13.87 10.90
CA GLY A 264 -3.61 -14.29 9.81
C GLY A 264 -4.81 -15.08 10.33
N LEU A 265 -4.57 -16.08 11.18
CA LEU A 265 -5.61 -16.92 11.78
C LEU A 265 -6.62 -16.10 12.59
N THR A 266 -6.17 -15.16 13.41
CA THR A 266 -7.06 -14.29 14.20
C THR A 266 -7.88 -13.38 13.29
N THR A 267 -7.28 -12.82 12.24
CA THR A 267 -8.00 -12.01 11.23
C THR A 267 -9.05 -12.85 10.50
N GLY A 268 -8.71 -14.07 10.10
CA GLY A 268 -9.62 -15.00 9.44
C GLY A 268 -10.76 -15.46 10.34
N ALA A 269 -10.47 -15.83 11.59
CA ALA A 269 -11.48 -16.17 12.59
C ALA A 269 -12.44 -15.00 12.87
N ALA A 270 -11.91 -13.78 12.99
CA ALA A 270 -12.73 -12.58 13.18
C ALA A 270 -13.63 -12.30 11.97
N SER A 271 -13.20 -12.67 10.76
CA SER A 271 -13.99 -12.49 9.54
C SER A 271 -15.24 -13.38 9.44
N THR A 272 -15.38 -14.39 10.31
CA THR A 272 -16.57 -15.25 10.32
C THR A 272 -17.82 -14.50 10.75
N TRP A 273 -17.69 -13.52 11.64
CA TRP A 273 -18.78 -12.67 12.15
C TRP A 273 -18.68 -11.23 11.64
N LEU A 274 -17.50 -10.75 11.24
CA LEU A 274 -17.32 -9.44 10.63
C LEU A 274 -16.47 -9.52 9.34
N PRO A 275 -17.09 -9.85 8.19
CA PRO A 275 -16.40 -10.11 6.92
C PRO A 275 -15.57 -8.94 6.36
N GLN A 276 -15.74 -7.73 6.89
CA GLN A 276 -15.03 -6.52 6.48
C GLN A 276 -13.58 -6.45 7.03
N LEU A 277 -13.22 -7.32 7.97
CA LEU A 277 -11.94 -7.29 8.67
C LEU A 277 -10.71 -7.71 7.84
N PRO A 278 -10.78 -8.66 6.88
CA PRO A 278 -9.64 -8.94 5.99
C PRO A 278 -9.29 -7.79 5.04
N GLY A 279 -8.01 -7.69 4.66
CA GLY A 279 -7.52 -6.75 3.65
C GLY A 279 -7.33 -5.31 4.13
N ASN A 280 -7.46 -4.33 3.23
CA ASN A 280 -7.08 -2.94 3.52
C ASN A 280 -8.19 -2.04 4.10
N GLY A 281 -9.37 -2.58 4.40
CA GLY A 281 -10.50 -1.82 4.97
C GLY A 281 -11.33 -1.03 3.96
N LYS A 282 -11.10 -1.20 2.64
CA LYS A 282 -11.92 -0.57 1.59
C LYS A 282 -13.42 -0.87 1.75
N SER A 283 -13.77 -2.09 2.16
CA SER A 283 -15.16 -2.52 2.38
C SER A 283 -15.86 -1.72 3.47
N ILE A 284 -15.18 -1.45 4.60
CA ILE A 284 -15.73 -0.67 5.71
C ILE A 284 -16.15 0.73 5.22
N VAL A 285 -15.31 1.36 4.40
CA VAL A 285 -15.60 2.69 3.84
C VAL A 285 -16.78 2.62 2.87
N LEU A 286 -16.80 1.64 1.95
CA LEU A 286 -17.91 1.49 0.99
C LEU A 286 -19.25 1.24 1.68
N GLU A 287 -19.31 0.30 2.63
CA GLU A 287 -20.54 0.02 3.37
C GLU A 287 -21.01 1.20 4.23
N SER A 288 -20.06 2.01 4.75
CA SER A 288 -20.37 3.25 5.46
C SER A 288 -20.97 4.31 4.53
N LEU A 289 -20.47 4.42 3.29
CA LEU A 289 -20.97 5.37 2.29
C LEU A 289 -22.33 4.95 1.73
N ASP A 290 -22.56 3.65 1.55
CA ASP A 290 -23.84 3.11 1.07
C ASP A 290 -24.95 3.20 2.12
N GLY A 291 -24.60 3.42 3.40
CA GLY A 291 -25.57 3.53 4.51
C GLY A 291 -26.33 2.23 4.82
N ALA A 292 -25.95 1.12 4.19
CA ALA A 292 -26.66 -0.16 4.24
C ALA A 292 -26.25 -1.05 5.42
N GLY A 293 -25.11 -0.76 6.07
CA GLY A 293 -24.57 -1.57 7.17
C GLY A 293 -25.16 -1.21 8.55
N PRO A 294 -25.34 -2.18 9.46
CA PRO A 294 -25.67 -1.88 10.85
C PRO A 294 -24.59 -0.97 11.47
N MET A 295 -24.99 0.18 12.03
CA MET A 295 -24.06 1.16 12.65
C MET A 295 -23.12 0.50 13.68
N VAL A 296 -23.63 -0.48 14.42
CA VAL A 296 -22.85 -1.25 15.40
C VAL A 296 -21.74 -2.06 14.72
N ALA A 297 -21.99 -2.70 13.59
CA ALA A 297 -20.99 -3.46 12.86
C ALA A 297 -19.88 -2.56 12.31
N LEU A 298 -20.23 -1.37 11.81
CA LEU A 298 -19.25 -0.38 11.35
C LEU A 298 -18.42 0.19 12.51
N ALA A 299 -19.05 0.51 13.64
CA ALA A 299 -18.35 0.97 14.83
C ALA A 299 -17.37 -0.10 15.36
N LEU A 300 -17.79 -1.36 15.42
CA LEU A 300 -16.92 -2.47 15.78
C LEU A 300 -15.78 -2.65 14.78
N ALA A 301 -16.05 -2.55 13.47
CA ALA A 301 -15.02 -2.65 12.44
C ALA A 301 -13.96 -1.55 12.60
N VAL A 302 -14.36 -0.31 12.87
CA VAL A 302 -13.45 0.83 13.08
C VAL A 302 -12.54 0.62 14.30
N VAL A 303 -13.00 -0.06 15.34
CA VAL A 303 -12.19 -0.35 16.55
C VAL A 303 -11.32 -1.60 16.37
N LEU A 304 -11.89 -2.68 15.85
CA LEU A 304 -11.20 -3.97 15.72
C LEU A 304 -10.12 -3.94 14.64
N LYS A 305 -10.33 -3.17 13.56
CA LYS A 305 -9.37 -3.08 12.46
C LYS A 305 -7.99 -2.59 12.91
N PRO A 306 -7.84 -1.47 13.63
CA PRO A 306 -6.60 -1.06 14.28
C PRO A 306 -5.90 -2.16 15.09
N VAL A 307 -6.67 -2.91 15.88
CA VAL A 307 -6.14 -3.98 16.75
C VAL A 307 -5.57 -5.12 15.92
N LEU A 308 -6.32 -5.58 14.89
CA LEU A 308 -5.85 -6.62 14.00
C LEU A 308 -4.65 -6.18 13.16
N THR A 309 -4.63 -4.92 12.71
CA THR A 309 -3.48 -4.34 12.01
C THR A 309 -2.23 -4.36 12.88
N ALA A 310 -2.35 -4.06 14.18
CA ALA A 310 -1.23 -4.06 15.12
C ALA A 310 -0.67 -5.47 15.42
N LEU A 311 -1.33 -6.55 15.00
CA LEU A 311 -0.79 -7.91 15.13
C LEU A 311 0.30 -8.23 14.10
N PHE A 312 0.42 -7.43 13.03
CA PHE A 312 1.36 -7.62 11.92
C PHE A 312 2.55 -6.64 12.01
#